data_AF-A0A7C3GAM4-F1
#
_entry.id   AF-A0A7C3GAM4-F1
#
_cell.length_a   1.000
_cell.length_b   1.000
_cell.length_c   1.000
_cell.angle_alpha   90.00
_cell.angle_beta   90.00
_cell.angle_gamma   90.00
#
_symmetry.space_group_name_H-M   'P 1'
#
loop_
_entity.id
_entity.type
_entity.pdbx_description
1 polymer ?
#
loop_
_entity_poly.entity_id
_entity_poly.type
_entity_poly.pdbx_seq_one_letter_code
_entity_poly.pdbx_strand_id
1 'polypeptide(L)'
;MSERFWLILLLTLTALLGFFYAIVNPVFEGGDELWHYPLVQHLANGNPLPVQVFDSAEAGPWKQQASQPPLYYYVAAALTFWIDTSDMETVRWQNPHVDNGLIT
;
A
#
# COMPACT_ATOMS: atom_id res chain seq x y z
N MET A 1 38.49 -5.34 9.46
CA MET A 1 37.57 -4.70 8.50
C MET A 1 37.10 -3.38 9.10
N SER A 2 36.90 -2.34 8.29
CA SER A 2 36.47 -1.03 8.77
C SER A 2 34.95 -0.97 8.98
N GLU A 3 34.47 -0.03 9.82
CA GLU A 3 33.04 0.23 10.03
C GLU A 3 32.30 0.53 8.72
N ARG A 4 32.95 1.26 7.81
CA ARG A 4 32.41 1.57 6.47
C ARG A 4 32.12 0.32 5.66
N PHE A 5 33.00 -0.68 5.74
CA PHE A 5 32.80 -1.95 5.05
C PHE A 5 31.52 -2.64 5.58
N TRP A 6 31.38 -2.74 6.90
CA TRP A 6 30.21 -3.37 7.51
C TRP A 6 28.91 -2.63 7.23
N LEU A 7 28.95 -1.29 7.23
CA LEU A 7 27.79 -0.47 6.87
C LEU A 7 27.37 -0.70 5.42
N ILE A 8 28.33 -0.68 4.47
CA ILE A 8 28.04 -0.94 3.05
C ILE A 8 27.46 -2.35 2.88
N LEU A 9 28.06 -3.35 3.53
CA LEU A 9 27.58 -4.73 3.49
C LEU A 9 26.15 -4.83 4.02
N LEU A 10 25.87 -4.25 5.18
CA LEU A 10 24.54 -4.28 5.80
C LEU A 10 23.49 -3.59 4.91
N LEU A 11 23.78 -2.39 4.41
CA LEU A 11 22.87 -1.67 3.51
C LEU A 11 22.61 -2.46 2.22
N THR A 12 23.66 -3.09 1.66
CA THR A 12 23.53 -3.91 0.45
C THR A 12 22.65 -5.13 0.72
N LEU A 13 22.88 -5.84 1.82
CA LEU A 13 22.09 -7.01 2.19
C LEU A 13 20.63 -6.63 2.46
N THR A 14 20.37 -5.53 3.17
CA THR A 14 19.01 -5.03 3.42
C THR A 14 18.31 -4.66 2.11
N ALA A 15 18.98 -3.95 1.20
CA ALA A 15 18.40 -3.57 -0.09
C ALA A 15 18.07 -4.80 -0.95
N LEU A 16 18.98 -5.78 -1.02
CA LEU A 16 18.77 -7.02 -1.77
C LEU A 16 17.61 -7.84 -1.18
N LEU A 17 17.56 -7.97 0.15
CA LEU A 17 16.50 -8.71 0.83
C LEU A 17 15.14 -8.02 0.65
N GLY A 18 15.08 -6.70 0.80
CA GLY A 18 13.88 -5.91 0.59
C GLY A 18 13.38 -5.97 -0.86
N PHE A 19 14.29 -5.91 -1.83
CA PHE A 19 13.95 -6.07 -3.24
C PHE A 19 13.41 -7.47 -3.55
N PHE A 20 14.05 -8.51 -3.03
CA PHE A 20 13.57 -9.89 -3.21
C PHE A 20 12.20 -10.09 -2.57
N TYR A 21 11.99 -9.56 -1.35
CA TYR A 21 10.70 -9.54 -0.69
C TYR A 21 9.62 -8.86 -1.56
N ALA A 22 9.92 -7.69 -2.13
CA ALA A 22 8.97 -6.93 -2.94
C ALA A 22 8.58 -7.62 -4.27
N ILE A 23 9.43 -8.50 -4.82
CA ILE A 23 9.13 -9.23 -6.06
C ILE A 23 8.43 -10.57 -5.77
N VAL A 24 8.83 -11.25 -4.70
CA VAL A 24 8.29 -12.57 -4.36
C VAL A 24 6.93 -12.47 -3.69
N ASN A 25 6.70 -11.43 -2.88
CA ASN A 25 5.42 -11.19 -2.27
C ASN A 25 4.41 -10.75 -3.35
N PRO A 26 3.33 -11.51 -3.59
CA PRO A 26 2.31 -11.11 -4.55
C PRO A 26 1.70 -9.75 -4.18
N VAL A 27 1.33 -8.99 -5.20
CA VAL A 27 0.70 -7.68 -5.03
C VAL A 27 -0.57 -7.84 -4.17
N PHE A 28 -0.74 -6.96 -3.18
CA PHE A 28 -1.85 -6.97 -2.21
C PHE A 28 -1.81 -8.06 -1.14
N GLU A 29 -0.77 -8.90 -1.09
CA GLU A 29 -0.52 -9.77 0.07
C GLU A 29 0.22 -9.04 1.21
N GLY A 30 0.94 -7.96 0.87
CA GLY A 30 1.51 -7.07 1.88
C GLY A 30 0.40 -6.37 2.67
N GLY A 31 0.41 -6.46 4.00
CA GLY A 31 -0.71 -6.06 4.85
C GLY A 31 -1.20 -4.61 4.65
N ASP A 32 -0.32 -3.71 4.24
CA ASP A 32 -0.66 -2.30 4.03
C ASP A 32 -1.09 -1.99 2.59
N GLU A 33 -0.56 -2.71 1.58
CA GLU A 33 -0.81 -2.43 0.15
C GLU A 33 -2.31 -2.47 -0.18
N LEU A 34 -2.99 -3.44 0.42
CA LEU A 34 -4.42 -3.69 0.25
C LEU A 34 -5.26 -2.45 0.60
N TRP A 35 -4.83 -1.63 1.57
CA TRP A 35 -5.59 -0.47 2.05
C TRP A 35 -5.04 0.85 1.50
N HIS A 36 -3.74 0.94 1.25
CA HIS A 36 -3.10 2.15 0.75
C HIS A 36 -3.42 2.41 -0.73
N TYR A 37 -3.34 1.39 -1.58
CA TYR A 37 -3.45 1.59 -3.02
C TYR A 37 -4.83 2.05 -3.49
N PRO A 38 -5.97 1.62 -2.92
CA PRO A 38 -7.28 2.17 -3.28
C PRO A 38 -7.38 3.69 -3.08
N LEU A 39 -6.71 4.26 -2.07
CA LEU A 39 -6.66 5.71 -1.89
C LEU A 39 -5.82 6.39 -2.97
N VAL A 40 -4.70 5.79 -3.36
CA VAL A 40 -3.87 6.25 -4.48
C VAL A 40 -4.69 6.26 -5.77
N GLN A 41 -5.37 5.15 -6.09
CA GLN A 41 -6.23 5.04 -7.27
C GLN A 41 -7.35 6.09 -7.26
N HIS A 42 -8.03 6.25 -6.13
CA HIS A 42 -9.11 7.23 -5.98
C HIS A 42 -8.66 8.65 -6.36
N LEU A 43 -7.49 9.07 -5.85
CA LEU A 43 -6.90 10.37 -6.18
C LEU A 43 -6.36 10.44 -7.61
N ALA A 44 -5.78 9.35 -8.12
CA ALA A 44 -5.31 9.25 -9.50
C ALA A 44 -6.44 9.41 -10.52
N ASN A 45 -7.65 8.97 -10.16
CA ASN A 45 -8.88 9.16 -10.93
C ASN A 45 -9.46 10.59 -10.82
N GLY A 46 -8.78 11.51 -10.13
CA GLY A 46 -9.17 12.92 -10.02
C GLY A 46 -10.23 13.21 -8.96
N ASN A 47 -10.51 12.25 -8.07
CA ASN A 47 -11.47 12.46 -6.98
C ASN A 47 -10.86 13.31 -5.85
N PRO A 48 -11.69 14.02 -5.06
CA PRO A 48 -11.22 14.77 -3.89
C PRO A 48 -10.80 13.83 -2.76
N LEU A 49 -10.15 14.39 -1.72
CA LEU A 49 -9.90 13.65 -0.48
C LEU A 49 -11.19 13.04 0.07
N PRO A 50 -11.19 11.76 0.45
CA PRO A 50 -12.34 11.13 1.07
C PRO A 50 -12.74 11.82 2.37
N VAL A 51 -14.05 11.88 2.61
CA VAL A 51 -14.59 12.30 3.91
C VAL A 51 -14.42 11.15 4.89
N GLN A 52 -13.89 11.44 6.08
CA GLN A 52 -13.79 10.46 7.15
C GLN A 52 -15.16 10.20 7.76
N VAL A 53 -15.48 8.93 7.94
CA VAL A 53 -16.73 8.46 8.53
C VAL A 53 -16.42 7.65 9.79
N PHE A 54 -17.33 7.70 10.77
CA PHE A 54 -17.19 6.94 12.01
C PHE A 54 -17.58 5.47 11.84
N ASP A 55 -18.54 5.17 10.96
CA ASP A 55 -18.95 3.80 10.67
C ASP A 55 -17.93 3.15 9.74
N SER A 56 -17.34 2.03 10.18
CA SER A 56 -16.37 1.28 9.39
C SER A 56 -16.99 0.59 8.18
N ALA A 57 -18.30 0.33 8.18
CA ALA A 57 -19.02 -0.20 7.04
C ALA A 57 -19.18 0.83 5.92
N GLU A 58 -19.15 2.12 6.26
CA GLU A 58 -19.18 3.23 5.30
C GLU A 58 -17.78 3.67 4.87
N ALA A 59 -16.74 3.19 5.56
CA ALA A 59 -15.37 3.49 5.16
C ALA A 59 -15.10 2.83 3.81
N GLY A 60 -14.73 3.65 2.82
CA GLY A 60 -14.37 3.18 1.48
C GLY A 60 -13.22 2.15 1.50
N PRO A 61 -12.79 1.66 0.33
CA PRO A 61 -11.85 0.54 0.23
C PRO A 61 -10.49 0.77 0.93
N TRP A 62 -10.14 2.01 1.26
CA TRP A 62 -8.94 2.42 2.00
C TRP A 62 -9.07 2.34 3.53
N LYS A 63 -10.26 2.10 4.09
CA LYS A 63 -10.51 2.03 5.54
C LYS A 63 -9.93 3.24 6.30
N GLN A 64 -9.11 2.97 7.33
CA GLN A 64 -8.46 3.99 8.16
C GLN A 64 -7.39 4.80 7.41
N GLN A 65 -6.96 4.37 6.21
CA GLN A 65 -5.89 5.05 5.48
C GLN A 65 -6.28 6.43 4.97
N ALA A 66 -7.57 6.73 4.81
CA ALA A 66 -8.04 8.09 4.54
C ALA A 66 -7.76 9.08 5.68
N SER A 67 -7.38 8.59 6.87
CA SER A 67 -6.99 9.45 8.00
C SER A 67 -5.50 9.79 8.02
N GLN A 68 -4.70 9.19 7.14
CA GLN A 68 -3.28 9.50 7.05
C GLN A 68 -3.02 10.84 6.32
N PRO A 69 -1.88 11.50 6.58
CA PRO A 69 -1.46 12.68 5.83
C PRO A 69 -1.40 12.41 4.32
N PRO A 70 -1.89 13.33 3.47
CA PRO A 70 -2.20 13.00 2.08
C PRO A 70 -0.99 13.04 1.14
N LEU A 71 0.17 13.54 1.59
CA LEU A 71 1.34 13.78 0.74
C LEU A 71 1.78 12.53 -0.02
N TYR A 72 1.88 11.41 0.69
CA TYR A 72 2.25 10.12 0.10
C TYR A 72 1.30 9.73 -1.03
N TYR A 73 -0.01 9.82 -0.79
CA TYR A 73 -1.03 9.39 -1.75
C TYR A 73 -1.10 10.28 -2.98
N TYR A 74 -0.94 11.60 -2.82
CA TYR A 74 -0.89 12.51 -3.96
C TYR A 74 0.34 12.29 -4.84
N VAL A 75 1.52 12.08 -4.24
CA VAL A 75 2.74 11.79 -5.00
C VAL A 75 2.59 10.46 -5.74
N ALA A 76 2.11 9.42 -5.06
CA ALA A 76 1.85 8.13 -5.69
C ALA A 76 0.85 8.27 -6.85
N ALA A 77 -0.27 8.96 -6.64
CA ALA A 77 -1.28 9.19 -7.67
C ALA A 77 -0.70 9.93 -8.89
N ALA A 78 0.10 10.98 -8.68
CA ALA A 78 0.75 11.71 -9.75
C ALA A 78 1.78 10.88 -10.53
N LEU A 79 2.40 9.87 -9.90
CA LEU A 79 3.34 8.97 -10.57
C LEU A 79 2.64 7.84 -11.35
N THR A 80 1.41 7.47 -10.96
CA THR A 80 0.71 6.30 -11.49
C THR A 80 -0.60 6.59 -12.23
N PHE A 81 -1.04 7.85 -12.34
CA PHE A 81 -2.35 8.19 -12.93
C PHE A 81 -2.57 7.73 -14.38
N TRP A 82 -1.48 7.45 -15.10
CA TRP A 82 -1.50 7.02 -16.50
C TRP A 82 -1.68 5.50 -16.66
N ILE A 83 -1.65 4.74 -15.56
CA ILE A 83 -1.82 3.29 -15.56
C ILE A 83 -3.32 2.97 -15.51
N ASP A 84 -3.79 2.14 -16.45
CA ASP A 84 -5.14 1.60 -16.38
C ASP A 84 -5.26 0.66 -15.18
N THR A 85 -6.16 1.00 -14.27
CA THR A 85 -6.43 0.25 -13.03
C THR A 85 -7.92 -0.09 -12.91
N SER A 86 -8.65 -0.09 -14.03
CA SER A 86 -10.08 -0.39 -14.07
C SER A 86 -10.43 -1.80 -13.59
N ASP A 87 -9.46 -2.70 -13.53
CA ASP A 87 -9.58 -4.09 -13.08
C ASP A 87 -9.35 -4.27 -11.56
N MET A 88 -9.14 -3.19 -10.79
CA MET A 88 -8.82 -3.23 -9.36
C MET A 88 -9.71 -4.16 -8.54
N GLU A 89 -11.02 -4.12 -8.76
CA GLU A 89 -11.99 -4.95 -8.03
C GLU A 89 -11.77 -6.46 -8.27
N THR A 90 -11.14 -6.81 -9.39
CA THR A 90 -10.86 -8.19 -9.80
C THR A 90 -9.44 -8.65 -9.48
N VAL A 91 -8.49 -7.75 -9.25
CA VAL A 91 -7.08 -8.10 -8.94
C VAL A 91 -6.72 -7.87 -7.48
N ARG A 92 -7.52 -7.11 -6.73
CA ARG A 92 -7.34 -6.86 -5.30
C ARG A 92 -7.99 -7.96 -4.46
N TRP A 93 -7.36 -9.13 -4.45
CA TRP A 93 -7.82 -10.29 -3.67
C TRP A 93 -7.38 -10.16 -2.22
N GLN A 94 -8.33 -10.26 -1.30
CA GLN A 94 -8.01 -10.38 0.12
C GLN A 94 -7.68 -11.84 0.43
N ASN A 95 -6.57 -12.08 1.10
CA ASN A 95 -6.21 -13.42 1.53
C ASN A 95 -7.26 -13.93 2.54
N PRO A 96 -8.00 -15.02 2.25
CA PRO A 96 -9.05 -15.54 3.15
C PRO A 96 -8.48 -16.14 4.44
N HIS A 97 -7.18 -16.42 4.49
CA HIS A 97 -6.48 -16.96 5.65
C HIS A 97 -5.83 -15.89 6.52
N VAL A 98 -5.96 -14.60 6.15
CA VAL A 98 -5.43 -13.52 6.97
C VAL A 98 -6.23 -13.38 8.26
N ASP A 99 -5.53 -13.31 9.38
CA ASP A 99 -6.14 -12.89 10.63
C ASP A 99 -6.19 -11.35 10.65
N ASN A 100 -7.36 -10.81 10.30
CA ASN A 100 -7.61 -9.37 10.29
C ASN A 100 -7.83 -8.77 11.68
N GLY A 101 -7.63 -9.54 12.76
CA GLY A 101 -7.87 -9.08 14.13
C GLY A 101 -9.36 -8.83 14.42
N LEU A 102 -10.26 -9.44 13.65
CA LEU A 102 -11.69 -9.45 13.95
C LEU A 102 -11.89 -10.37 15.15
N ILE A 103 -12.17 -9.77 16.32
CA ILE A 103 -12.57 -10.52 17.51
C ILE A 103 -13.97 -11.08 17.23
N THR A 104 -14.05 -12.37 16.91
CA THR A 104 -15.31 -13.12 16.79
C THR A 104 -15.97 -13.34 18.14
#